data_AF-A0A7S2LUZ9-F1
#
_entry.id   AF-A0A7S2LUZ9-F1
#
_cell.length_a   1.000
_cell.length_b   1.000
_cell.length_c   1.000
_cell.angle_alpha   90.00
_cell.angle_beta   90.00
_cell.angle_gamma   90.00
#
_symmetry.space_group_name_H-M   'P 1'
#
loop_
_entity.id
_entity.type
_entity.pdbx_description
1 polymer ?
#
loop_
_entity_poly.entity_id
_entity_poly.type
_entity_poly.pdbx_seq_one_letter_code
_entity_poly.pdbx_strand_id
1 'polypeptide(L)'
;VIWEYTPKAVRLIAAYKNAFPRLFAAISKDPDAKFYDSKKAFGPKGEDVCSTVLGWLKGIETATIPRLPSTTEAMPVPAVHAVQRAADVRAANLEKDGAVKESNVKVPASAIYRERSTAATDVLLASEHSVSAPPDLGDRVANLCANGVPFGARGTVVAIHDPKEGCVEVVMDEEFIGGSTLQGSCANFRGKLCVWNHLLKISAADSQGIVESVIPAGSGKAVVDKLMKDIEVAEPPPEPKEPKEEKTKAQNVAPSSGR
;
A
#
# COMPACT_ATOMS: atom_id res chain seq x y z
N VAL A 1 17.04 -8.15 -20.81
CA VAL A 1 16.32 -8.03 -19.52
C VAL A 1 17.22 -8.60 -18.45
N ILE A 2 17.57 -7.79 -17.45
CA ILE A 2 18.35 -8.25 -16.29
C ILE A 2 17.32 -8.62 -15.22
N TRP A 3 17.43 -9.83 -14.67
CA TRP A 3 16.59 -10.28 -13.56
C TRP A 3 17.33 -10.10 -12.26
N GLU A 4 16.66 -9.48 -11.29
CA GLU A 4 17.17 -9.27 -9.96
C GLU A 4 16.39 -10.12 -8.96
N TYR A 5 17.08 -10.60 -7.94
CA TYR A 5 16.50 -11.51 -6.95
C TYR A 5 16.81 -11.00 -5.55
N THR A 6 15.79 -10.99 -4.69
CA THR A 6 15.97 -10.60 -3.29
C THR A 6 16.82 -11.64 -2.53
N PRO A 7 17.45 -11.27 -1.41
CA PRO A 7 18.18 -12.23 -0.57
C PRO A 7 17.29 -13.40 -0.09
N LYS A 8 15.99 -13.15 0.13
CA LYS A 8 15.01 -14.20 0.48
C LYS A 8 14.85 -15.21 -0.65
N ALA A 9 14.74 -14.74 -1.90
CA ALA A 9 14.66 -15.62 -3.07
C ALA A 9 15.93 -16.48 -3.22
N VAL A 10 17.11 -15.90 -3.03
CA VAL A 10 18.38 -16.65 -3.09
C VAL A 10 18.44 -17.75 -2.02
N ARG A 11 18.06 -17.44 -0.78
CA ARG A 11 17.97 -18.43 0.31
C ARG A 11 16.97 -19.52 0.00
N LEU A 12 15.82 -19.17 -0.58
CA LEU A 12 14.79 -20.13 -0.96
C LEU A 12 15.31 -21.09 -2.04
N ILE A 13 15.99 -20.58 -3.06
CA ILE A 13 16.60 -21.41 -4.11
C ILE A 13 17.69 -22.33 -3.53
N ALA A 14 18.49 -21.84 -2.57
CA ALA A 14 19.46 -22.68 -1.88
C ALA A 14 18.79 -23.81 -1.08
N ALA A 15 17.71 -23.51 -0.35
CA ALA A 15 16.91 -24.52 0.34
C ALA A 15 16.30 -25.53 -0.64
N TYR A 16 15.82 -25.06 -1.80
CA TYR A 16 15.24 -25.92 -2.84
C TYR A 16 16.30 -26.87 -3.43
N LYS A 17 17.50 -26.36 -3.72
CA LYS A 17 18.65 -27.17 -4.18
C LYS A 17 19.06 -28.22 -3.15
N ASN A 18 19.06 -27.86 -1.87
CA ASN A 18 19.42 -28.78 -0.78
C ASN A 18 18.35 -29.86 -0.56
N ALA A 19 17.07 -29.53 -0.70
CA ALA A 19 15.97 -30.48 -0.52
C ALA A 19 15.88 -31.48 -1.68
N PHE A 20 16.15 -31.05 -2.92
CA PHE A 20 16.02 -31.88 -4.12
C PHE A 20 17.25 -31.81 -5.04
N PRO A 21 18.44 -32.23 -4.59
CA PRO A 21 19.68 -32.10 -5.36
C PRO A 21 19.63 -32.88 -6.68
N ARG A 22 18.94 -34.03 -6.72
CA ARG A 22 18.78 -34.84 -7.94
C ARG A 22 17.99 -34.11 -9.04
N LEU A 23 17.01 -33.29 -8.66
CA LEU A 23 16.25 -32.48 -9.61
C LEU A 23 17.16 -31.45 -10.28
N PHE A 24 17.96 -30.73 -9.49
CA PHE A 24 18.88 -29.73 -10.02
C PHE A 24 20.02 -30.34 -10.83
N ALA A 25 20.50 -31.55 -10.47
CA ALA A 25 21.44 -32.28 -11.30
C ALA A 25 20.85 -32.65 -12.68
N ALA A 26 19.56 -33.00 -12.74
CA ALA A 26 18.87 -33.27 -14.01
C ALA A 26 18.68 -31.99 -14.85
N ILE A 27 18.31 -30.86 -14.22
CA ILE A 27 18.19 -29.56 -14.89
C ILE A 27 19.55 -29.09 -15.43
N SER A 28 20.62 -29.21 -14.62
CA SER A 28 21.97 -28.80 -15.03
C SER A 28 22.54 -29.62 -16.19
N LYS A 29 22.00 -30.83 -16.45
CA LYS A 29 22.43 -31.67 -17.56
C LYS A 29 21.91 -31.16 -18.92
N ASP A 30 20.78 -30.49 -18.93
CA ASP A 30 20.16 -29.97 -20.16
C ASP A 30 19.42 -28.64 -19.87
N PRO A 31 20.16 -27.53 -19.68
CA PRO A 31 19.59 -26.27 -19.18
C PRO A 31 18.56 -25.63 -20.12
N ASP A 32 18.69 -25.85 -21.42
CA ASP A 32 17.85 -25.24 -22.46
C ASP A 32 16.57 -26.05 -22.73
N ALA A 33 16.42 -27.22 -22.10
CA ALA A 33 15.23 -28.05 -22.23
C ALA A 33 14.00 -27.35 -21.61
N LYS A 34 12.94 -27.22 -22.41
CA LYS A 34 11.64 -26.71 -21.96
C LYS A 34 10.85 -27.73 -21.15
N PHE A 35 11.08 -29.02 -21.39
CA PHE A 35 10.36 -30.13 -20.76
C PHE A 35 11.33 -31.21 -20.33
N TYR A 36 11.14 -31.72 -19.11
CA TYR A 36 11.95 -32.78 -18.53
C TYR A 36 11.06 -34.01 -18.29
N ASP A 37 11.48 -35.16 -18.80
CA ASP A 37 10.80 -36.43 -18.53
C ASP A 37 11.14 -36.90 -17.10
N SER A 38 10.11 -37.09 -16.28
CA SER A 38 10.23 -37.53 -14.89
C SER A 38 10.92 -38.90 -14.78
N LYS A 39 10.68 -39.80 -15.72
CA LYS A 39 11.27 -41.16 -15.73
C LYS A 39 12.75 -41.10 -16.10
N LYS A 40 13.13 -40.21 -17.00
CA LYS A 40 14.53 -39.98 -17.39
C LYS A 40 15.33 -39.26 -16.31
N ALA A 41 14.70 -38.33 -15.58
CA ALA A 41 15.35 -37.53 -14.55
C ALA A 41 15.50 -38.27 -13.20
N PHE A 42 14.48 -39.05 -12.81
CA PHE A 42 14.39 -39.65 -11.46
C PHE A 42 14.29 -41.18 -11.45
N GLY A 43 14.19 -41.81 -12.63
CA GLY A 43 14.00 -43.24 -12.77
C GLY A 43 12.52 -43.66 -12.70
N PRO A 44 12.23 -44.97 -12.50
CA PRO A 44 10.88 -45.52 -12.65
C PRO A 44 9.84 -44.97 -11.66
N LYS A 45 10.26 -44.41 -10.53
CA LYS A 45 9.39 -43.75 -9.53
C LYS A 45 9.39 -42.22 -9.65
N GLY A 46 9.70 -41.68 -10.83
CA GLY A 46 9.85 -40.23 -11.00
C GLY A 46 8.58 -39.43 -10.76
N GLU A 47 7.40 -40.02 -11.01
CA GLU A 47 6.12 -39.36 -10.76
C GLU A 47 5.88 -39.11 -9.26
N ASP A 48 6.25 -40.06 -8.38
CA ASP A 48 6.16 -39.91 -6.92
C ASP A 48 7.09 -38.80 -6.40
N VAL A 49 8.29 -38.70 -6.97
CA VAL A 49 9.25 -37.65 -6.64
C VAL A 49 8.72 -36.29 -7.07
N CYS A 50 8.14 -36.18 -8.27
CA CYS A 50 7.50 -34.94 -8.73
C CYS A 50 6.33 -34.53 -7.83
N SER A 51 5.52 -35.48 -7.38
CA SER A 51 4.42 -35.22 -6.42
C SER A 51 4.96 -34.68 -5.09
N THR A 52 6.04 -35.26 -4.59
CA THR A 52 6.71 -34.82 -3.36
C THR A 52 7.27 -33.40 -3.51
N VAL A 53 7.95 -33.11 -4.63
CA VAL A 53 8.47 -31.77 -4.95
C VAL A 53 7.33 -30.76 -5.04
N LEU A 54 6.24 -31.10 -5.73
CA LEU A 54 5.07 -30.23 -5.84
C LEU A 54 4.43 -29.96 -4.48
N GLY A 55 4.31 -30.99 -3.63
CA GLY A 55 3.83 -30.85 -2.26
C GLY A 55 4.69 -29.90 -1.44
N TRP A 56 6.02 -30.02 -1.55
CA TRP A 56 6.95 -29.09 -0.91
C TRP A 56 6.77 -27.67 -1.43
N LEU A 57 6.75 -27.46 -2.75
CA LEU A 57 6.57 -26.13 -3.37
C LEU A 57 5.28 -25.45 -2.96
N LYS A 58 4.17 -26.19 -2.86
CA LYS A 58 2.88 -25.68 -2.38
C LYS A 58 2.90 -25.28 -0.91
N GLY A 59 3.76 -25.88 -0.10
CA GLY A 59 3.91 -25.58 1.33
C GLY A 59 4.78 -24.36 1.64
N ILE A 60 5.45 -23.78 0.65
CA ILE A 60 6.30 -22.60 0.84
C ILE A 60 5.43 -21.34 0.92
N GLU A 61 5.76 -20.43 1.83
CA GLU A 61 5.12 -19.11 1.98
C GLU A 61 4.99 -18.34 0.66
N THR A 62 5.97 -18.46 -0.24
CA THR A 62 5.96 -17.76 -1.53
C THR A 62 4.90 -18.27 -2.50
N ALA A 63 4.34 -19.46 -2.29
CA ALA A 63 3.31 -20.02 -3.17
C ALA A 63 1.99 -19.25 -3.10
N THR A 64 1.72 -18.59 -1.97
CA THR A 64 0.51 -17.77 -1.76
C THR A 64 0.72 -16.30 -2.06
N ILE A 65 1.95 -15.87 -2.39
CA ILE A 65 2.24 -14.46 -2.67
C ILE A 65 1.60 -14.07 -4.01
N PRO A 66 0.78 -12.98 -4.03
CA PRO A 66 0.24 -12.44 -5.26
C PRO A 66 1.34 -12.09 -6.27
N ARG A 67 1.10 -12.43 -7.55
CA ARG A 67 2.02 -12.07 -8.63
C ARG A 67 1.61 -10.74 -9.22
N LEU A 68 2.60 -9.90 -9.48
CA LEU A 68 2.39 -8.59 -10.10
C LEU A 68 3.05 -8.57 -11.49
N PRO A 69 2.50 -7.76 -12.43
CA PRO A 69 3.20 -7.43 -13.67
C PRO A 69 4.59 -6.86 -13.38
N SER A 70 5.56 -7.14 -14.24
CA SER A 70 6.94 -6.63 -14.08
C SER A 70 7.05 -5.10 -14.19
N THR A 71 6.02 -4.45 -14.73
CA THR A 71 5.91 -2.99 -14.83
C THR A 71 5.28 -2.34 -13.61
N THR A 72 4.84 -3.13 -12.63
CA THR A 72 4.20 -2.63 -11.41
C THR A 72 5.25 -2.38 -10.33
N GLU A 73 5.22 -1.17 -9.77
CA GLU A 73 5.91 -0.83 -8.54
C GLU A 73 4.92 -0.93 -7.38
N ALA A 74 5.23 -1.71 -6.35
CA ALA A 74 4.29 -1.94 -5.26
C ALA A 74 4.99 -2.03 -3.90
N MET A 75 4.29 -1.55 -2.87
CA MET A 75 4.72 -1.72 -1.49
C MET A 75 4.62 -3.18 -1.05
N PRO A 76 5.54 -3.65 -0.19
CA PRO A 76 5.39 -4.96 0.42
C PRO A 76 4.19 -4.97 1.38
N VAL A 77 3.51 -6.12 1.52
CA VAL A 77 2.31 -6.28 2.37
C VAL A 77 2.47 -5.70 3.79
N PRO A 78 3.60 -5.88 4.51
CA PRO A 78 3.79 -5.24 5.81
C PRO A 78 3.75 -3.71 5.79
N ALA A 79 4.21 -3.08 4.71
CA ALA A 79 4.14 -1.63 4.52
C ALA A 79 2.71 -1.19 4.20
N VAL A 80 1.97 -1.94 3.38
CA VAL A 80 0.53 -1.70 3.14
C VAL A 80 -0.26 -1.76 4.46
N HIS A 81 0.02 -2.74 5.31
CA HIS A 81 -0.58 -2.82 6.64
C HIS A 81 -0.18 -1.65 7.54
N ALA A 82 1.06 -1.15 7.43
CA ALA A 82 1.50 0.02 8.18
C ALA A 82 0.77 1.30 7.72
N VAL A 83 0.58 1.47 6.42
CA VAL A 83 -0.21 2.55 5.83
C VAL A 83 -1.65 2.51 6.33
N GLN A 84 -2.28 1.34 6.32
CA GLN A 84 -3.65 1.18 6.83
C GLN A 84 -3.75 1.54 8.32
N ARG A 85 -2.83 1.02 9.16
CA ARG A 85 -2.79 1.37 10.59
C ARG A 85 -2.60 2.87 10.81
N ALA A 86 -1.77 3.52 10.01
CA ALA A 86 -1.57 4.96 10.09
C ALA A 86 -2.84 5.74 9.71
N ALA A 87 -3.65 5.22 8.79
CA ALA A 87 -4.96 5.78 8.48
C ALA A 87 -5.95 5.61 9.65
N ASP A 88 -5.98 4.42 10.28
CA ASP A 88 -6.84 4.16 11.45
C ASP A 88 -6.50 5.10 12.63
N VAL A 89 -5.21 5.28 12.92
CA VAL A 89 -4.74 6.22 13.97
C VAL A 89 -5.16 7.65 13.64
N ARG A 90 -5.06 8.06 12.37
CA ARG A 90 -5.48 9.39 11.93
C ARG A 90 -6.99 9.59 12.10
N ALA A 91 -7.80 8.63 11.67
CA ALA A 91 -9.25 8.68 11.83
C ALA A 91 -9.63 8.80 13.31
N ALA A 92 -9.03 7.99 14.18
CA ALA A 92 -9.27 8.03 15.62
C ALA A 92 -8.85 9.38 16.27
N ASN A 93 -7.79 10.02 15.78
CA ASN A 93 -7.39 11.34 16.26
C ASN A 93 -8.37 12.43 15.79
N LEU A 94 -8.84 12.37 14.55
CA LEU A 94 -9.83 13.29 14.01
C LEU A 94 -11.17 13.20 14.76
N GLU A 95 -11.61 12.00 15.13
CA GLU A 95 -12.81 11.81 15.94
C GLU A 95 -12.67 12.42 17.35
N LYS A 96 -11.49 12.29 17.98
CA LYS A 96 -11.22 12.85 19.31
C LYS A 96 -11.17 14.37 19.32
N ASP A 97 -10.57 14.96 18.30
CA ASP A 97 -10.44 16.42 18.20
C ASP A 97 -11.79 17.10 17.99
N GLY A 98 -12.79 16.38 17.44
CA GLY A 98 -14.21 16.75 17.38
C GLY A 98 -14.53 18.05 16.61
N ALA A 99 -13.52 18.80 16.20
CA ALA A 99 -13.62 20.09 15.57
C ALA A 99 -13.08 20.01 14.15
N VAL A 100 -13.97 20.06 13.18
CA VAL A 100 -13.60 20.47 11.83
C VAL A 100 -13.03 21.88 11.96
N LYS A 101 -11.72 22.03 11.72
CA LYS A 101 -11.08 23.34 11.69
C LYS A 101 -11.56 24.09 10.45
N GLU A 102 -12.63 24.85 10.61
CA GLU A 102 -13.17 25.69 9.55
C GLU A 102 -12.40 27.01 9.48
N SER A 103 -11.93 27.34 8.28
CA SER A 103 -11.28 28.62 8.01
C SER A 103 -11.91 29.26 6.79
N ASN A 104 -12.33 30.51 6.90
CA ASN A 104 -12.85 31.28 5.77
C ASN A 104 -11.67 31.82 4.95
N VAL A 105 -11.44 31.24 3.77
CA VAL A 105 -10.42 31.67 2.81
C VAL A 105 -11.09 32.16 1.55
N LYS A 106 -10.68 33.33 1.04
CA LYS A 106 -11.08 33.80 -0.29
C LYS A 106 -10.22 33.11 -1.35
N VAL A 107 -10.81 32.20 -2.10
CA VAL A 107 -10.18 31.49 -3.23
C VAL A 107 -10.86 31.87 -4.54
N PRO A 108 -10.11 32.01 -5.65
CA PRO A 108 -10.70 32.25 -6.95
C PRO A 108 -11.50 31.03 -7.41
N ALA A 109 -12.57 31.24 -8.18
CA ALA A 109 -13.43 30.16 -8.67
C ALA A 109 -12.66 29.11 -9.50
N SER A 110 -11.58 29.52 -10.19
CA SER A 110 -10.70 28.63 -10.93
C SER A 110 -9.89 27.65 -10.06
N ALA A 111 -9.79 27.90 -8.75
CA ALA A 111 -9.11 27.03 -7.80
C ALA A 111 -10.03 25.98 -7.16
N ILE A 112 -11.32 26.01 -7.46
CA ILE A 112 -12.33 25.17 -6.83
C ILE A 112 -12.74 24.06 -7.80
N TYR A 113 -12.56 22.81 -7.37
CA TYR A 113 -13.17 21.68 -8.04
C TYR A 113 -14.63 21.54 -7.58
N ARG A 114 -15.55 21.47 -8.54
CA ARG A 114 -16.97 21.23 -8.28
C ARG A 114 -17.29 19.76 -8.55
N GLU A 115 -17.89 19.08 -7.57
CA GLU A 115 -18.37 17.71 -7.74
C GLU A 115 -19.32 17.62 -8.94
N ARG A 116 -19.14 16.58 -9.78
CA ARG A 116 -19.84 16.37 -11.06
C ARG A 116 -19.58 17.41 -12.16
N SER A 117 -18.62 18.32 -11.97
CA SER A 117 -18.18 19.21 -13.05
C SER A 117 -17.28 18.52 -14.07
N THR A 118 -16.72 17.36 -13.70
CA THR A 118 -15.98 16.48 -14.60
C THR A 118 -16.51 15.06 -14.43
N ALA A 119 -16.98 14.46 -15.52
CA ALA A 119 -17.17 13.04 -15.64
C ALA A 119 -15.83 12.33 -15.89
N ALA A 120 -15.81 11.00 -15.77
CA ALA A 120 -14.64 10.20 -16.14
C ALA A 120 -14.19 10.41 -17.61
N THR A 121 -15.06 10.97 -18.46
CA THR A 121 -14.75 11.33 -19.86
C THR A 121 -14.14 12.72 -20.02
N ASP A 122 -14.34 13.60 -19.04
CA ASP A 122 -13.81 14.97 -19.07
C ASP A 122 -12.38 15.03 -18.52
N VAL A 123 -12.04 14.04 -17.70
CA VAL A 123 -10.68 13.80 -17.25
C VAL A 123 -9.97 12.99 -18.33
N LEU A 124 -8.91 13.57 -18.90
CA LEU A 124 -8.10 12.92 -19.92
C LEU A 124 -7.68 11.52 -19.44
N LEU A 125 -7.75 10.54 -20.33
CA LEU A 125 -7.31 9.19 -20.02
C LEU A 125 -5.78 9.22 -19.79
N ALA A 126 -5.26 8.34 -18.93
CA ALA A 126 -3.82 8.28 -18.70
C ALA A 126 -3.01 8.00 -19.98
N SER A 127 -3.61 7.28 -20.93
CA SER A 127 -3.07 7.02 -22.27
C SER A 127 -2.98 8.29 -23.15
N GLU A 128 -3.65 9.37 -22.78
CA GLU A 128 -3.70 10.64 -23.52
C GLU A 128 -2.61 11.63 -23.09
N HIS A 129 -1.63 11.19 -22.28
CA HIS A 129 -0.45 11.99 -21.86
C HIS A 129 -0.81 13.31 -21.16
N SER A 130 -1.83 13.33 -20.31
CA SER A 130 -2.33 14.56 -19.69
C SER A 130 -1.61 14.98 -18.41
N VAL A 131 -0.95 16.14 -18.46
CA VAL A 131 -0.83 17.27 -17.50
C VAL A 131 -0.41 17.01 -16.03
N SER A 132 -0.71 15.86 -15.42
CA SER A 132 -0.30 15.54 -14.04
C SER A 132 0.70 14.38 -14.07
N ALA A 133 1.83 14.54 -13.38
CA ALA A 133 2.78 13.45 -13.20
C ALA A 133 2.08 12.29 -12.45
N PRO A 134 2.43 11.03 -12.76
CA PRO A 134 1.90 9.91 -11.98
C PRO A 134 2.24 10.12 -10.49
N PRO A 135 1.33 9.76 -9.58
CA PRO A 135 1.62 9.85 -8.15
C PRO A 135 2.73 8.85 -7.79
N ASP A 136 3.48 9.17 -6.74
CA ASP A 136 4.54 8.32 -6.21
C ASP A 136 3.99 7.35 -5.16
N LEU A 137 4.74 6.27 -4.89
CA LEU A 137 4.37 5.36 -3.81
C LEU A 137 4.32 6.09 -2.47
N GLY A 138 3.19 5.94 -1.77
CA GLY A 138 2.96 6.59 -0.49
C GLY A 138 2.31 7.97 -0.59
N ASP A 139 2.07 8.47 -1.81
CA ASP A 139 1.35 9.72 -1.98
C ASP A 139 -0.07 9.62 -1.44
N ARG A 140 -0.47 10.71 -0.78
CA ARG A 140 -1.83 10.92 -0.30
C ARG A 140 -2.69 11.45 -1.42
N VAL A 141 -3.85 10.82 -1.60
CA VAL A 141 -4.79 11.14 -2.68
C VAL A 141 -6.20 11.28 -2.16
N ALA A 142 -7.01 12.08 -2.87
CA ALA A 142 -8.44 12.20 -2.67
C ALA A 142 -9.18 11.87 -3.97
N ASN A 143 -10.27 11.14 -3.86
CA ASN A 143 -11.05 10.76 -5.03
C ASN A 143 -11.84 11.95 -5.61
N LEU A 144 -11.71 12.20 -6.92
CA LEU A 144 -12.52 13.19 -7.64
C LEU A 144 -13.70 12.54 -8.36
N CYS A 145 -13.45 11.47 -9.10
CA CYS A 145 -14.47 10.83 -9.95
C CYS A 145 -14.19 9.35 -10.24
N ALA A 146 -13.32 8.67 -9.47
CA ALA A 146 -13.07 7.26 -9.66
C ALA A 146 -14.32 6.44 -9.36
N ASN A 147 -14.66 5.55 -10.29
CA ASN A 147 -15.91 4.79 -10.25
C ASN A 147 -15.98 3.88 -9.01
N GLY A 148 -17.11 3.98 -8.31
CA GLY A 148 -17.39 3.17 -7.12
C GLY A 148 -16.60 3.57 -5.88
N VAL A 149 -15.90 4.72 -5.89
CA VAL A 149 -15.28 5.33 -4.70
C VAL A 149 -16.07 6.61 -4.37
N PRO A 150 -16.42 6.88 -3.11
CA PRO A 150 -17.12 8.11 -2.74
C PRO A 150 -16.30 9.37 -3.10
N PHE A 151 -16.96 10.45 -3.49
CA PHE A 151 -16.29 11.72 -3.76
C PHE A 151 -15.58 12.23 -2.50
N GLY A 152 -14.36 12.73 -2.66
CA GLY A 152 -13.54 13.26 -1.57
C GLY A 152 -12.95 12.19 -0.64
N ALA A 153 -13.29 10.92 -0.83
CA ALA A 153 -12.71 9.83 -0.04
C ALA A 153 -11.18 9.83 -0.20
N ARG A 154 -10.48 9.70 0.92
CA ARG A 154 -9.02 9.84 0.99
C ARG A 154 -8.34 8.50 1.14
N GLY A 155 -7.14 8.40 0.60
CA GLY A 155 -6.34 7.20 0.68
C GLY A 155 -4.87 7.45 0.37
N THR A 156 -4.13 6.36 0.31
CA THR A 156 -2.69 6.35 0.05
C THR A 156 -2.40 5.39 -1.10
N VAL A 157 -1.57 5.83 -2.05
CA VAL A 157 -1.11 5.00 -3.17
C VAL A 157 -0.15 3.93 -2.67
N VAL A 158 -0.45 2.66 -2.94
CA VAL A 158 0.34 1.50 -2.49
C VAL A 158 0.94 0.68 -3.63
N ALA A 159 0.39 0.81 -4.83
CA ALA A 159 0.97 0.26 -6.05
C ALA A 159 0.71 1.17 -7.25
N ILE A 160 1.64 1.21 -8.19
CA ILE A 160 1.59 1.94 -9.45
C ILE A 160 1.81 0.93 -10.56
N HIS A 161 0.86 0.84 -11.49
CA HIS A 161 0.96 -0.06 -12.64
C HIS A 161 1.60 0.63 -13.84
N ASP A 162 1.63 -0.08 -14.98
CA ASP A 162 2.20 0.43 -16.22
C ASP A 162 1.68 1.85 -16.53
N PRO A 163 2.57 2.83 -16.80
CA PRO A 163 2.17 4.19 -17.13
C PRO A 163 1.19 4.30 -18.31
N LYS A 164 1.16 3.31 -19.21
CA LYS A 164 0.17 3.27 -20.31
C LYS A 164 -1.26 3.05 -19.83
N GLU A 165 -1.42 2.29 -18.75
CA GLU A 165 -2.73 1.94 -18.19
C GLU A 165 -3.24 3.01 -17.21
N GLY A 166 -2.37 3.84 -16.65
CA GLY A 166 -2.84 4.92 -15.81
C GLY A 166 -3.27 4.54 -14.41
N CYS A 167 -3.06 3.30 -14.00
CA CYS A 167 -3.75 2.75 -12.86
C CYS A 167 -2.85 2.68 -11.63
N VAL A 168 -3.44 2.96 -10.47
CA VAL A 168 -2.83 2.86 -9.16
C VAL A 168 -3.74 2.11 -8.20
N GLU A 169 -3.15 1.35 -7.30
CA GLU A 169 -3.87 0.77 -6.16
C GLU A 169 -3.80 1.73 -4.98
N VAL A 170 -4.96 2.03 -4.40
CA VAL A 170 -5.11 2.93 -3.27
C VAL A 170 -5.72 2.19 -2.10
N VAL A 171 -5.12 2.33 -0.92
CA VAL A 171 -5.74 1.96 0.35
C VAL A 171 -6.43 3.19 0.93
N MET A 172 -7.75 3.10 1.07
CA MET A 172 -8.60 4.17 1.58
C MET A 172 -8.56 4.22 3.11
N ASP A 173 -8.71 5.42 3.66
CA ASP A 173 -8.73 5.65 5.10
C ASP A 173 -9.98 5.08 5.78
N GLU A 174 -11.09 5.05 5.05
CA GLU A 174 -12.41 4.59 5.49
C GLU A 174 -12.86 3.40 4.64
N GLU A 175 -13.64 2.50 5.24
CA GLU A 175 -14.26 1.40 4.51
C GLU A 175 -15.40 1.95 3.64
N PHE A 176 -15.57 1.41 2.44
CA PHE A 176 -16.63 1.86 1.54
C PHE A 176 -17.18 0.72 0.67
N ILE A 177 -18.44 0.90 0.28
CA ILE A 177 -19.11 -0.02 -0.64
C ILE A 177 -18.42 0.06 -2.01
N GLY A 178 -17.82 -1.03 -2.44
CA GLY A 178 -17.03 -1.10 -3.68
C GLY A 178 -15.52 -1.22 -3.47
N GLY A 179 -15.07 -1.19 -2.22
CA GLY A 179 -13.70 -1.53 -1.83
C GLY A 179 -13.43 -3.04 -1.84
N SER A 180 -12.15 -3.39 -1.90
CA SER A 180 -11.61 -4.75 -2.02
C SER A 180 -10.44 -4.94 -1.05
N THR A 181 -9.83 -6.12 -1.04
CA THR A 181 -8.65 -6.46 -0.22
C THR A 181 -7.33 -6.29 -0.96
N LEU A 182 -7.32 -5.82 -2.22
CA LEU A 182 -6.12 -5.81 -3.09
C LEU A 182 -5.36 -7.14 -3.05
N GLN A 183 -6.09 -8.22 -3.34
CA GLN A 183 -5.58 -9.61 -3.31
C GLN A 183 -5.06 -10.04 -1.92
N GLY A 184 -5.63 -9.49 -0.84
CA GLY A 184 -5.25 -9.80 0.54
C GLY A 184 -4.16 -8.90 1.12
N SER A 185 -3.77 -7.83 0.42
CA SER A 185 -2.78 -6.86 0.89
C SER A 185 -3.34 -5.86 1.92
N CYS A 186 -4.66 -5.68 1.97
CA CYS A 186 -5.33 -4.82 2.95
C CYS A 186 -6.63 -5.46 3.48
N ALA A 187 -7.23 -4.84 4.50
CA ALA A 187 -8.52 -5.28 5.04
C ALA A 187 -9.66 -5.15 4.01
N ASN A 188 -10.78 -5.81 4.29
CA ASN A 188 -11.97 -5.77 3.45
C ASN A 188 -12.46 -4.33 3.26
N PHE A 189 -12.98 -4.03 2.08
CA PHE A 189 -13.59 -2.72 1.78
C PHE A 189 -12.65 -1.50 1.90
N ARG A 190 -11.32 -1.71 1.97
CA ARG A 190 -10.32 -0.64 2.06
C ARG A 190 -9.67 -0.29 0.73
N GLY A 191 -9.46 -1.27 -0.14
CA GLY A 191 -8.57 -1.11 -1.29
C GLY A 191 -9.29 -0.96 -2.63
N LYS A 192 -8.73 -0.17 -3.55
CA LYS A 192 -9.28 0.01 -4.90
C LYS A 192 -8.20 0.23 -5.95
N LEU A 193 -8.44 -0.30 -7.14
CA LEU A 193 -7.73 0.08 -8.36
C LEU A 193 -8.41 1.30 -8.98
N CYS A 194 -7.67 2.39 -9.13
CA CYS A 194 -8.14 3.68 -9.63
C CYS A 194 -7.27 4.16 -10.79
N VAL A 195 -7.87 4.86 -11.75
CA VAL A 195 -7.11 5.65 -12.73
C VAL A 195 -6.56 6.88 -12.00
N TRP A 196 -5.25 7.13 -12.06
CA TRP A 196 -4.64 8.20 -11.27
C TRP A 196 -5.17 9.58 -11.62
N ASN A 197 -5.58 9.81 -12.87
CA ASN A 197 -6.15 11.09 -13.29
C ASN A 197 -7.49 11.40 -12.58
N HIS A 198 -8.19 10.38 -12.09
CA HIS A 198 -9.42 10.55 -11.29
C HIS A 198 -9.14 10.89 -9.82
N LEU A 199 -7.87 10.99 -9.44
CA LEU A 199 -7.42 11.24 -8.08
C LEU A 199 -6.72 12.60 -8.03
N LEU A 200 -6.95 13.33 -6.94
CA LEU A 200 -6.22 14.54 -6.60
C LEU A 200 -5.11 14.19 -5.62
N LYS A 201 -3.85 14.46 -5.97
CA LYS A 201 -2.74 14.40 -5.01
C LYS A 201 -2.89 15.50 -3.97
N ILE A 202 -2.86 15.14 -2.69
CA ILE A 202 -3.01 16.04 -1.54
C ILE A 202 -1.77 16.03 -0.62
N SER A 203 -0.67 15.44 -1.07
CA SER A 203 0.61 15.43 -0.34
C SER A 203 1.21 16.84 -0.25
N ALA A 204 1.72 17.21 0.93
CA ALA A 204 2.11 18.59 1.26
C ALA A 204 3.30 19.11 0.43
N ALA A 205 4.19 18.24 -0.04
CA ALA A 205 5.43 18.64 -0.72
C ALA A 205 5.18 19.41 -2.04
N ASP A 206 4.18 19.02 -2.82
CA ASP A 206 3.90 19.61 -4.14
C ASP A 206 2.88 20.77 -4.09
N SER A 207 2.28 20.99 -2.92
CA SER A 207 1.17 21.94 -2.77
C SER A 207 1.62 23.41 -2.80
N GLN A 208 2.86 23.71 -2.37
CA GLN A 208 3.33 25.10 -2.29
C GLN A 208 3.43 25.78 -3.65
N GLY A 209 4.06 25.14 -4.65
CA GLY A 209 4.20 25.73 -5.99
C GLY A 209 2.85 25.93 -6.72
N ILE A 210 1.91 25.01 -6.50
CA ILE A 210 0.55 25.12 -7.04
C ILE A 210 -0.20 26.27 -6.34
N VAL A 211 -0.12 26.36 -5.02
CA VAL A 211 -0.75 27.44 -4.24
C VAL A 211 -0.21 28.82 -4.68
N GLU A 212 1.09 28.96 -4.91
CA GLU A 212 1.69 30.22 -5.34
C GLU A 212 1.30 30.65 -6.76
N SER A 213 1.06 29.69 -7.66
CA SER A 213 0.60 29.98 -9.02
C SER A 213 -0.90 30.28 -9.10
N VAL A 214 -1.71 29.68 -8.23
CA VAL A 214 -3.17 29.75 -8.28
C VAL A 214 -3.74 30.86 -7.38
N ILE A 215 -3.09 31.18 -6.27
CA ILE A 215 -3.53 32.23 -5.33
C ILE A 215 -2.75 33.53 -5.60
N PRO A 216 -3.41 34.59 -6.11
CA PRO A 216 -2.76 35.89 -6.32
C PRO A 216 -2.21 36.47 -5.00
N ALA A 217 -1.07 37.14 -5.08
CA ALA A 217 -0.46 37.82 -3.93
C ALA A 217 -1.47 38.79 -3.28
N GLY A 218 -1.91 38.47 -2.07
CA GLY A 218 -2.76 39.33 -1.23
C GLY A 218 -4.12 38.74 -0.83
N SER A 219 -4.68 37.78 -1.59
CA SER A 219 -5.97 37.16 -1.23
C SER A 219 -5.76 35.78 -0.60
N GLY A 220 -5.82 35.70 0.73
CA GLY A 220 -5.81 34.41 1.45
C GLY A 220 -4.44 33.87 1.85
N LYS A 221 -3.33 34.35 1.28
CA LYS A 221 -1.96 33.88 1.61
C LYS A 221 -1.65 34.02 3.12
N ALA A 222 -2.01 35.13 3.75
CA ALA A 222 -1.84 35.33 5.19
C ALA A 222 -2.66 34.36 6.07
N VAL A 223 -3.82 33.89 5.58
CA VAL A 223 -4.64 32.89 6.30
C VAL A 223 -4.04 31.50 6.14
N VAL A 224 -3.58 31.17 4.93
CA VAL A 224 -2.86 29.91 4.64
C VAL A 224 -1.57 29.86 5.46
N ASP A 225 -0.76 30.92 5.47
CA ASP A 225 0.48 31.01 6.24
C ASP A 225 0.24 30.84 7.75
N LYS A 226 -0.87 31.40 8.27
CA LYS A 226 -1.28 31.20 9.65
C LYS A 226 -1.69 29.74 9.91
N LEU A 227 -2.49 29.15 9.03
CA LEU A 227 -2.94 27.76 9.16
C LEU A 227 -1.77 26.76 9.11
N MET A 228 -0.81 26.97 8.20
CA MET A 228 0.38 26.13 8.06
C MET A 228 1.27 26.23 9.30
N LYS A 229 1.44 27.43 9.87
CA LYS A 229 2.15 27.62 11.15
C LYS A 229 1.43 26.93 12.32
N ASP A 230 0.11 27.01 12.37
CA ASP A 230 -0.68 26.34 13.42
C ASP A 230 -0.61 24.80 13.30
N ILE A 231 -0.35 24.26 12.10
CA ILE A 231 -0.12 22.83 11.85
C ILE A 231 1.30 22.41 12.28
N GLU A 232 2.33 23.21 11.98
CA GLU A 232 3.73 22.92 12.38
C GLU A 232 3.95 22.96 13.91
N VAL A 233 3.15 23.75 14.63
CA VAL A 233 3.23 23.88 16.10
C VAL A 233 2.53 22.72 16.83
N ALA A 234 1.68 21.94 16.15
CA ALA A 234 1.12 20.72 16.71
C ALA A 234 2.19 19.60 16.69
N GLU A 235 2.81 19.33 17.84
CA GLU A 235 3.92 18.39 18.00
C GLU A 235 3.72 17.02 17.30
N PRO A 236 4.80 16.40 16.80
CA PRO A 236 4.74 15.05 16.25
C PRO A 236 4.32 14.04 17.36
N PRO A 237 3.64 12.94 16.99
CA PRO A 237 3.18 11.96 17.96
C PRO A 237 4.38 11.39 18.76
N PRO A 238 4.24 11.24 20.08
CA PRO A 238 5.32 10.75 20.93
C PRO A 238 5.74 9.35 20.49
N GLU A 239 7.06 9.13 20.38
CA GLU A 239 7.64 7.82 20.09
C GLU A 239 7.10 6.73 21.04
N PRO A 240 6.90 5.50 20.56
CA PRO A 240 6.38 4.42 21.39
C PRO A 240 7.37 4.11 22.52
N LYS A 241 6.97 4.39 23.76
CA LYS A 241 7.73 4.04 24.96
C LYS A 241 7.79 2.52 25.10
N GLU A 242 9.00 1.97 25.21
CA GLU A 242 9.24 0.56 25.48
C GLU A 242 8.50 0.10 26.75
N PRO A 243 7.96 -1.14 26.80
CA PRO A 243 7.23 -1.62 27.96
C PRO A 243 8.17 -1.79 29.16
N LYS A 244 7.86 -1.11 30.28
CA LYS A 244 8.53 -1.34 31.57
C LYS A 244 8.07 -2.67 32.14
N GLU A 245 9.03 -3.52 32.51
CA GLU A 245 8.81 -4.78 33.23
C GLU A 245 8.00 -4.57 34.51
N GLU A 246 6.83 -5.20 34.58
CA GLU A 246 5.97 -5.22 35.76
C GLU A 246 6.47 -6.30 36.74
N LYS A 247 7.12 -5.87 37.84
CA LYS A 247 7.52 -6.75 38.94
C LYS A 247 6.28 -7.29 39.66
N THR A 248 6.04 -8.58 39.51
CA THR A 248 5.01 -9.34 40.25
C THR A 248 5.30 -9.32 41.75
N LYS A 249 4.43 -8.71 42.56
CA LYS A 249 4.44 -8.84 44.03
C LYS A 249 3.70 -10.11 44.44
N ALA A 250 4.41 -11.07 45.00
CA ALA A 250 3.85 -12.24 45.65
C ALA A 250 3.04 -11.82 46.89
N GLN A 251 1.76 -12.19 46.95
CA GLN A 251 0.94 -12.10 48.16
C GLN A 251 1.18 -13.33 49.04
N ASN A 252 1.75 -13.08 50.21
CA ASN A 252 1.80 -14.04 51.32
C ASN A 252 0.40 -14.17 51.94
N VAL A 253 -0.16 -15.39 51.93
CA VAL A 253 -1.33 -15.74 52.74
C VAL A 253 -0.82 -16.45 54.00
N ALA A 254 -1.03 -15.82 55.15
CA ALA A 254 -0.86 -16.43 56.47
C ALA A 254 -2.16 -17.13 56.91
N PRO A 255 -2.09 -18.21 57.72
CA PRO A 255 -3.27 -18.99 58.10
C PRO A 255 -3.94 -18.40 59.35
N SER A 256 -5.28 -18.35 59.38
CA SER A 256 -6.04 -18.06 60.60
C SER A 256 -6.63 -19.34 61.19
N SER A 257 -6.30 -19.54 62.46
CA SER A 257 -6.75 -20.59 63.35
C SER A 257 -7.90 -20.10 64.25
N GLY A 258 -8.88 -20.97 64.51
CA GLY A 258 -9.86 -20.89 65.61
C GLY A 258 -11.14 -20.14 65.25
N ARG A 259 -12.35 -20.64 65.55
CA ARG A 259 -12.80 -21.55 66.62
C ARG A 259 -13.93 -22.43 66.10
#